data_AF-A0A7S0XMC5-F1
#
_entry.id   AF-A0A7S0XMC5-F1
#
_cell.length_a   1.000
_cell.length_b   1.000
_cell.length_c   1.000
_cell.angle_alpha   90.00
_cell.angle_beta   90.00
_cell.angle_gamma   90.00
#
_symmetry.space_group_name_H-M   'P 1'
#
loop_
_entity.id
_entity.type
_entity.pdbx_description
1 polymer ?
#
loop_
_entity_poly.entity_id
_entity_poly.type
_entity_poly.pdbx_seq_one_letter_code
_entity_poly.pdbx_strand_id
1 'polypeptide(L)'
;FFFCTFNFTQAMFTNTSESRLVDYYFVVSCSDHGKEQTKRRLCRQSLAPPHEKEARHALFALKPKIVDRYPTRNYHDTPLLPWVARASMPRGVRARTIPPAPRYFTFTGWNVDGSKLYGACLEVFEKMDIKKQRQPVYIPKTLGFLSHYPYFYAFDVFLRCLWHVIPKKLIRLEDLLMHYFYDIPAPLPRKKIAYDLGKMKVLLACRNEFDVPIMELPIETTFAQLSKDRICMIIKLLLLEQRIAFVCTLVHELTPVCELFASLLFPLRWRHLFIPLVCKPMANALNNGVYRAQVGDEEDADDADEDED
;
A
#
# COMPACT_ATOMS: atom_id res chain seq x y z
N PHE A 1 7.23 11.66 -8.88
CA PHE A 1 6.66 11.08 -10.12
C PHE A 1 5.17 11.34 -10.12
N PHE A 2 4.67 11.82 -11.25
CA PHE A 2 3.39 12.54 -11.49
C PHE A 2 2.28 11.63 -12.08
N PHE A 3 1.05 12.19 -12.02
CA PHE A 3 -0.27 12.00 -12.67
C PHE A 3 -0.59 10.99 -13.76
N CYS A 4 -1.86 10.55 -13.76
CA CYS A 4 -2.84 10.84 -14.83
C CYS A 4 -4.28 10.73 -14.30
N THR A 5 -5.28 11.21 -15.04
CA THR A 5 -6.73 11.20 -14.73
C THR A 5 -7.47 10.21 -15.65
N PHE A 6 -8.35 9.38 -15.09
CA PHE A 6 -9.45 8.72 -15.78
C PHE A 6 -10.72 8.96 -14.96
N ASN A 7 -11.83 9.29 -15.63
CA ASN A 7 -13.14 9.44 -15.01
C ASN A 7 -13.60 8.08 -14.48
N PHE A 8 -13.52 7.89 -13.17
CA PHE A 8 -14.35 6.89 -12.49
C PHE A 8 -15.33 7.64 -11.61
N THR A 9 -16.60 7.58 -11.99
CA THR A 9 -17.71 7.95 -11.12
C THR A 9 -17.60 7.13 -9.85
N GLN A 10 -17.31 7.79 -8.74
CA GLN A 10 -17.32 7.20 -7.41
C GLN A 10 -18.72 6.61 -7.17
N ALA A 11 -18.83 5.28 -7.22
CA ALA A 11 -20.05 4.60 -6.79
C ALA A 11 -20.26 4.98 -5.32
N MET A 12 -21.46 5.52 -5.05
CA MET A 12 -21.87 5.89 -3.71
C MET A 12 -21.73 4.70 -2.76
N PHE A 13 -21.59 4.98 -1.46
CA PHE A 13 -21.84 4.00 -0.41
C PHE A 13 -23.32 3.55 -0.53
N THR A 14 -23.61 2.66 -1.47
CA THR A 14 -24.94 2.12 -1.70
C THR A 14 -24.92 0.62 -1.46
N ASN A 15 -25.62 0.26 -0.39
CA ASN A 15 -26.28 -1.00 -0.11
C ASN A 15 -25.48 -2.24 0.32
N THR A 16 -25.53 -2.47 1.64
CA THR A 16 -26.22 -3.61 2.28
C THR A 16 -26.10 -4.99 1.63
N SER A 17 -25.03 -5.70 1.98
CA SER A 17 -25.02 -7.13 2.29
C SER A 17 -23.82 -7.39 3.19
N GLU A 18 -24.03 -7.87 4.43
CA GLU A 18 -22.99 -8.33 5.39
C GLU A 18 -21.58 -7.76 5.17
N SER A 19 -21.41 -6.46 5.44
CA SER A 19 -20.15 -5.79 5.13
C SER A 19 -19.03 -6.30 6.03
N ARG A 20 -18.10 -7.05 5.44
CA ARG A 20 -16.87 -7.52 6.09
C ARG A 20 -15.97 -6.35 6.44
N LEU A 21 -15.42 -6.36 7.66
CA LEU A 21 -14.47 -5.33 8.10
C LEU A 21 -13.18 -5.37 7.29
N VAL A 22 -12.71 -6.58 6.98
CA VAL A 22 -11.49 -6.85 6.21
C VAL A 22 -11.85 -7.75 5.04
N ASP A 23 -11.45 -7.35 3.84
CA ASP A 23 -11.62 -8.15 2.62
C ASP A 23 -10.52 -9.21 2.50
N TYR A 24 -9.26 -8.83 2.72
CA TYR A 24 -8.15 -9.77 2.64
C TYR A 24 -7.05 -9.46 3.63
N TYR A 25 -6.45 -10.50 4.17
CA TYR A 25 -5.09 -10.50 4.66
C TYR A 25 -4.20 -10.99 3.54
N PHE A 26 -3.05 -10.36 3.36
CA PHE A 26 -2.10 -10.75 2.34
C PHE A 26 -0.67 -10.58 2.83
N VAL A 27 0.21 -11.41 2.29
CA VAL A 27 1.66 -11.30 2.45
C VAL A 27 2.25 -11.04 1.08
N VAL A 28 3.00 -9.96 0.96
CA VAL A 28 3.69 -9.60 -0.29
C VAL A 28 5.19 -9.76 -0.09
N SER A 29 5.84 -10.42 -1.04
CA SER A 29 7.31 -10.49 -1.15
C SER A 29 7.65 -10.83 -2.61
N CYS A 30 8.76 -11.51 -2.87
CA CYS A 30 9.06 -12.08 -4.17
C CYS A 30 8.75 -13.59 -4.21
N SER A 31 8.58 -14.14 -5.41
CA SER A 31 8.44 -15.59 -5.61
C SER A 31 9.68 -16.35 -5.13
N ASP A 32 9.53 -17.62 -4.78
CA ASP A 32 10.64 -18.44 -4.33
C ASP A 32 11.74 -18.59 -5.38
N HIS A 33 11.38 -18.67 -6.66
CA HIS A 33 12.33 -18.57 -7.77
C HIS A 33 13.16 -17.26 -7.72
N GLY A 34 12.53 -16.13 -7.38
CA GLY A 34 13.19 -14.83 -7.26
C GLY A 34 14.10 -14.74 -6.03
N LYS A 35 13.68 -15.35 -4.90
CA LYS A 35 14.54 -15.52 -3.71
C LYS A 35 15.78 -16.33 -4.06
N GLU A 36 15.62 -17.45 -4.75
CA GLU A 36 16.72 -18.33 -5.13
C GLU A 36 17.66 -17.66 -6.13
N GLN A 37 17.13 -16.95 -7.13
CA GLN A 37 17.94 -16.13 -8.05
C GLN A 37 18.75 -15.07 -7.29
N THR A 38 18.15 -14.43 -6.28
CA THR A 38 18.84 -13.46 -5.42
C THR A 38 19.95 -14.13 -4.62
N LYS A 39 19.70 -15.30 -4.02
CA LYS A 39 20.73 -16.09 -3.33
C LYS A 39 21.89 -16.42 -4.26
N ARG A 40 21.64 -16.89 -5.48
CA ARG A 40 22.67 -17.22 -6.47
C ARG A 40 23.52 -16.01 -6.86
N ARG A 41 22.89 -14.86 -7.14
CA ARG A 41 23.61 -13.61 -7.47
C ARG A 41 24.48 -13.14 -6.31
N LEU A 42 23.91 -13.14 -5.10
CA LEU A 42 24.60 -12.68 -3.90
C LEU A 42 25.68 -13.67 -3.44
N CYS A 43 25.56 -14.97 -3.72
CA CYS A 43 26.65 -15.93 -3.48
C CYS A 43 27.89 -15.65 -4.34
N ARG A 44 27.74 -15.03 -5.53
CA ARG A 44 28.84 -14.65 -6.41
C ARG A 44 29.46 -13.31 -6.01
N GLN A 45 28.64 -12.37 -5.55
CA GLN A 45 29.06 -11.03 -5.16
C GLN A 45 28.38 -10.62 -3.86
N SER A 46 29.19 -10.35 -2.82
CA SER A 46 28.64 -9.89 -1.55
C SER A 46 27.95 -8.53 -1.69
N LEU A 47 26.84 -8.34 -1.00
CA LEU A 47 26.05 -7.11 -1.10
C LEU A 47 26.76 -5.90 -0.49
N ALA A 48 27.64 -6.13 0.48
CA ALA A 48 28.43 -5.10 1.14
C ALA A 48 29.87 -5.60 1.38
N PRO A 49 30.85 -4.68 1.40
CA PRO A 49 32.20 -5.00 1.88
C PRO A 49 32.19 -5.37 3.38
N PRO A 50 33.30 -5.94 3.90
CA PRO A 50 33.42 -6.22 5.33
C PRO A 50 33.33 -4.91 6.13
N HIS A 51 32.70 -4.95 7.31
CA HIS A 51 32.61 -3.83 8.25
C HIS A 51 31.90 -2.55 7.76
N GLU A 52 31.15 -2.62 6.65
CA GLU A 52 30.27 -1.53 6.22
C GLU A 52 29.25 -1.20 7.32
N LYS A 53 29.22 0.05 7.79
CA LYS A 53 28.26 0.53 8.79
C LYS A 53 26.95 1.02 8.19
N GLU A 54 26.94 1.36 6.90
CA GLU A 54 25.78 1.87 6.19
C GLU A 54 24.95 0.76 5.52
N ALA A 55 23.64 0.98 5.44
CA ALA A 55 22.74 0.04 4.80
C ALA A 55 22.97 0.00 3.28
N ARG A 56 23.48 -1.12 2.76
CA ARG A 56 23.59 -1.36 1.32
C ARG A 56 22.34 -2.06 0.80
N HIS A 57 21.94 -1.69 -0.41
CA HIS A 57 20.77 -2.22 -1.09
C HIS A 57 21.19 -2.88 -2.40
N ALA A 58 20.50 -3.97 -2.79
CA ALA A 58 20.76 -4.61 -4.07
C ALA A 58 20.47 -3.64 -5.22
N LEU A 59 21.30 -3.69 -6.27
CA LEU A 59 21.13 -2.82 -7.45
C LEU A 59 19.89 -3.19 -8.28
N PHE A 60 19.42 -4.42 -8.15
CA PHE A 60 18.20 -4.91 -8.78
C PHE A 60 17.03 -4.97 -7.80
N ALA A 61 15.81 -4.97 -8.33
CA ALA A 61 14.59 -5.20 -7.56
C ALA A 61 13.77 -6.30 -8.24
N LEU A 62 13.19 -7.20 -7.46
CA LEU A 62 12.30 -8.23 -7.97
C LEU A 62 10.87 -7.71 -8.02
N LYS A 63 10.08 -8.28 -8.93
CA LYS A 63 8.64 -8.01 -9.03
C LYS A 63 7.94 -8.50 -7.74
N PRO A 64 7.17 -7.65 -7.05
CA PRO A 64 6.42 -8.07 -5.89
C PRO A 64 5.26 -8.98 -6.30
N LYS A 65 4.98 -9.97 -5.46
CA LYS A 65 3.89 -10.94 -5.60
C LYS A 65 3.24 -11.16 -4.25
N ILE A 66 1.94 -11.44 -4.28
CA ILE A 66 1.22 -11.97 -3.13
C ILE A 66 1.69 -13.43 -2.97
N VAL A 67 2.42 -13.71 -1.90
CA VAL A 67 2.99 -15.03 -1.61
C VAL A 67 2.12 -15.84 -0.66
N ASP A 68 1.25 -15.17 0.08
CA ASP A 68 0.28 -15.79 0.98
C ASP A 68 -0.93 -14.86 1.15
N ARG A 69 -2.10 -15.41 1.47
CA ARG A 69 -3.35 -14.65 1.59
C ARG A 69 -4.42 -15.40 2.37
N TYR A 70 -5.33 -14.63 2.94
CA TYR A 70 -6.57 -15.10 3.52
C TYR A 70 -7.72 -14.12 3.20
N PRO A 71 -8.89 -14.59 2.77
CA PRO A 71 -9.20 -15.96 2.38
C PRO A 71 -8.40 -16.43 1.16
N THR A 72 -8.32 -17.74 0.97
CA THR A 72 -7.54 -18.35 -0.14
C THR A 72 -8.17 -18.11 -1.51
N ARG A 73 -9.51 -17.96 -1.56
CA ARG A 73 -10.26 -17.68 -2.79
C ARG A 73 -10.65 -16.21 -2.87
N ASN A 74 -10.81 -15.71 -4.09
CA ASN A 74 -11.33 -14.37 -4.32
C ASN A 74 -12.84 -14.33 -4.01
N TYR A 75 -13.26 -13.25 -3.37
CA TYR A 75 -14.63 -12.80 -3.38
C TYR A 75 -15.03 -12.32 -4.78
N HIS A 76 -16.30 -12.51 -5.12
CA HIS A 76 -16.85 -12.18 -6.43
C HIS A 76 -16.97 -10.66 -6.64
N ASP A 77 -17.38 -9.95 -5.59
CA ASP A 77 -17.57 -8.50 -5.53
C ASP A 77 -16.23 -7.74 -5.40
N THR A 78 -15.26 -8.31 -4.69
CA THR A 78 -13.95 -7.67 -4.47
C THR A 78 -12.82 -8.67 -4.70
N PRO A 79 -12.41 -8.92 -5.95
CA PRO A 79 -11.30 -9.83 -6.22
C PRO A 79 -9.96 -9.24 -5.75
N LEU A 80 -9.08 -10.07 -5.16
CA LEU A 80 -7.73 -9.64 -4.79
C LEU A 80 -6.84 -9.58 -6.04
N LEU A 81 -6.65 -8.36 -6.55
CA LEU A 81 -5.95 -8.13 -7.82
C LEU A 81 -4.42 -7.94 -7.65
N PRO A 82 -3.61 -8.22 -8.69
CA PRO A 82 -2.15 -8.11 -8.64
C PRO A 82 -1.60 -6.69 -8.37
N TRP A 83 -2.42 -5.65 -8.53
CA TRP A 83 -2.00 -4.27 -8.24
C TRP A 83 -1.73 -4.07 -6.75
N VAL A 84 -2.40 -4.84 -5.87
CA VAL A 84 -2.20 -4.80 -4.42
C VAL A 84 -0.74 -5.05 -4.07
N ALA A 85 -0.11 -6.09 -4.65
CA ALA A 85 1.31 -6.37 -4.42
C ALA A 85 2.23 -5.23 -4.86
N ARG A 86 1.89 -4.53 -5.96
CA ARG A 86 2.68 -3.39 -6.45
C ARG A 86 2.51 -2.17 -5.56
N ALA A 87 1.31 -1.95 -5.01
CA ALA A 87 1.04 -0.86 -4.07
C ALA A 87 1.72 -1.11 -2.71
N SER A 88 1.76 -2.37 -2.24
CA SER A 88 2.47 -2.77 -1.02
C SER A 88 3.99 -2.71 -1.14
N MET A 89 4.55 -2.73 -2.35
CA MET A 89 5.99 -2.63 -2.59
C MET A 89 6.28 -1.81 -3.86
N PRO A 90 6.06 -0.49 -3.84
CA PRO A 90 6.11 0.35 -5.04
C PRO A 90 7.52 0.48 -5.64
N ARG A 91 8.56 0.21 -4.83
CA ARG A 91 9.97 0.17 -5.24
C ARG A 91 10.46 -1.24 -5.63
N GLY A 92 9.56 -2.23 -5.61
CA GLY A 92 9.89 -3.65 -5.78
C GLY A 92 10.56 -4.25 -4.54
N VAL A 93 10.81 -5.56 -4.61
CA VAL A 93 11.45 -6.32 -3.53
C VAL A 93 12.96 -6.20 -3.69
N ARG A 94 13.63 -5.51 -2.78
CA ARG A 94 15.08 -5.25 -2.86
C ARG A 94 15.78 -5.69 -1.58
N ALA A 95 16.75 -6.59 -1.72
CA ALA A 95 17.53 -7.08 -0.60
C ALA A 95 18.44 -5.98 -0.01
N ARG A 96 18.72 -6.05 1.30
CA ARG A 96 19.56 -5.09 2.03
C ARG A 96 20.33 -5.73 3.20
N THR A 97 21.43 -5.14 3.65
CA THR A 97 22.24 -5.68 4.77
C THR A 97 21.74 -5.29 6.16
N ILE A 98 21.27 -4.05 6.32
CA ILE A 98 20.83 -3.51 7.62
C ILE A 98 19.34 -3.16 7.51
N PRO A 99 18.41 -3.98 8.02
CA PRO A 99 16.98 -3.71 7.91
C PRO A 99 16.56 -2.61 8.91
N PRO A 100 15.62 -1.74 8.54
CA PRO A 100 14.99 -0.82 9.47
C PRO A 100 14.02 -1.58 10.38
N ALA A 101 13.56 -0.92 11.45
CA ALA A 101 12.46 -1.44 12.26
C ALA A 101 11.18 -1.63 11.41
N PRO A 102 10.27 -2.56 11.80
CA PRO A 102 8.98 -2.73 11.15
C PRO A 102 8.24 -1.40 10.98
N ARG A 103 7.77 -1.13 9.76
CA ARG A 103 7.19 0.16 9.41
C ARG A 103 5.78 0.00 8.87
N TYR A 104 4.84 0.70 9.49
CA TYR A 104 3.48 0.79 9.01
C TYR A 104 3.34 1.83 7.90
N PHE A 105 2.55 1.52 6.89
CA PHE A 105 2.14 2.46 5.86
C PHE A 105 0.81 2.02 5.23
N THR A 106 0.19 2.94 4.51
CA THR A 106 -1.09 2.70 3.85
C THR A 106 -1.00 3.01 2.37
N PHE A 107 -1.88 2.42 1.57
CA PHE A 107 -2.12 2.80 0.19
C PHE A 107 -3.62 2.81 -0.08
N THR A 108 -4.02 3.43 -1.18
CA THR A 108 -5.39 3.29 -1.69
C THR A 108 -5.37 2.90 -3.15
N GLY A 109 -6.45 2.26 -3.56
CA GLY A 109 -6.69 1.87 -4.93
C GLY A 109 -8.18 1.68 -5.16
N TRP A 110 -8.50 1.02 -6.26
CA TRP A 110 -9.87 0.94 -6.75
C TRP A 110 -10.23 -0.51 -7.01
N ASN A 111 -11.43 -0.89 -6.59
CA ASN A 111 -12.05 -2.16 -6.95
C ASN A 111 -12.57 -2.10 -8.40
N VAL A 112 -12.96 -3.26 -8.94
CA VAL A 112 -13.48 -3.40 -10.31
C VAL A 112 -14.78 -2.62 -10.51
N ASP A 113 -15.59 -2.48 -9.45
CA ASP A 113 -16.83 -1.68 -9.45
C ASP A 113 -16.60 -0.18 -9.25
N GLY A 114 -15.34 0.28 -9.14
CA GLY A 114 -14.99 1.67 -8.89
C GLY A 114 -15.09 2.11 -7.42
N SER A 115 -15.42 1.21 -6.49
CA SER A 115 -15.33 1.51 -5.06
C SER A 115 -13.87 1.65 -4.62
N LYS A 116 -13.64 2.49 -3.61
CA LYS A 116 -12.30 2.77 -3.08
C LYS A 116 -11.89 1.66 -2.10
N LEU A 117 -10.68 1.14 -2.29
CA LEU A 117 -10.06 0.15 -1.42
C LEU A 117 -8.88 0.75 -0.66
N TYR A 118 -8.78 0.40 0.61
CA TYR A 118 -7.73 0.83 1.53
C TYR A 118 -6.83 -0.35 1.88
N GLY A 119 -5.55 -0.18 1.62
CA GLY A 119 -4.51 -1.11 2.03
C GLY A 119 -3.79 -0.61 3.26
N ALA A 120 -3.76 -1.41 4.32
CA ALA A 120 -2.91 -1.21 5.49
C ALA A 120 -1.76 -2.21 5.43
N CYS A 121 -0.53 -1.77 5.65
CA CYS A 121 0.65 -2.59 5.44
C CYS A 121 1.67 -2.40 6.55
N LEU A 122 2.27 -3.50 7.01
CA LEU A 122 3.42 -3.53 7.89
C LEU A 122 4.60 -4.13 7.11
N GLU A 123 5.55 -3.29 6.73
CA GLU A 123 6.80 -3.71 6.10
C GLU A 123 7.74 -4.28 7.15
N VAL A 124 8.17 -5.52 6.92
CA VAL A 124 9.09 -6.29 7.77
C VAL A 124 10.20 -6.88 6.91
N PHE A 125 11.23 -7.42 7.56
CA PHE A 125 12.41 -7.94 6.88
C PHE A 125 12.73 -9.35 7.36
N GLU A 126 12.92 -10.26 6.41
CA GLU A 126 13.27 -11.65 6.66
C GLU A 126 14.74 -11.88 6.32
N LYS A 127 15.47 -12.53 7.21
CA LYS A 127 16.88 -12.87 6.98
C LYS A 127 16.98 -13.94 5.91
N MET A 128 17.81 -13.71 4.90
CA MET A 128 18.14 -14.71 3.89
C MET A 128 19.33 -15.55 4.35
N ASP A 129 19.20 -16.87 4.28
CA ASP A 129 20.31 -17.78 4.49
C ASP A 129 21.18 -17.87 3.21
N ILE A 130 22.34 -17.22 3.25
CA ILE A 130 23.30 -17.13 2.13
C ILE A 130 24.72 -17.41 2.67
N LYS A 131 25.28 -18.56 2.31
CA LYS A 131 26.54 -19.09 2.87
C LYS A 131 27.81 -18.23 2.61
N LYS A 132 27.81 -17.38 1.58
CA LYS A 132 28.99 -16.59 1.14
C LYS A 132 28.85 -15.07 1.36
N GLN A 133 28.02 -14.63 2.30
CA GLN A 133 27.90 -13.21 2.62
C GLN A 133 28.81 -12.80 3.78
N ARG A 134 29.42 -11.62 3.64
CA ARG A 134 30.23 -10.99 4.69
C ARG A 134 29.38 -10.37 5.82
N GLN A 135 28.09 -10.16 5.55
CA GLN A 135 27.11 -9.59 6.48
C GLN A 135 25.73 -10.25 6.24
N PRO A 136 24.83 -10.29 7.23
CA PRO A 136 23.48 -10.81 7.01
C PRO A 136 22.76 -9.98 5.94
N VAL A 137 22.03 -10.67 5.06
CA VAL A 137 21.20 -10.04 4.02
C VAL A 137 19.75 -10.32 4.35
N TYR A 138 18.91 -9.31 4.16
CA TYR A 138 17.49 -9.35 4.44
C TYR A 138 16.69 -9.01 3.19
N ILE A 139 15.52 -9.60 3.07
CA ILE A 139 14.57 -9.31 2.00
C ILE A 139 13.28 -8.72 2.60
N PRO A 140 12.71 -7.68 2.00
CA PRO A 140 11.46 -7.13 2.49
C PRO A 140 10.30 -8.10 2.27
N LYS A 141 9.39 -8.11 3.23
CA LYS A 141 8.10 -8.79 3.22
C LYS A 141 7.09 -7.81 3.81
N THR A 142 5.90 -7.75 3.25
CA THR A 142 4.84 -6.87 3.74
C THR A 142 3.66 -7.72 4.16
N LEU A 143 3.23 -7.58 5.41
CA LEU A 143 1.94 -8.11 5.89
C LEU A 143 0.92 -7.01 5.68
N GLY A 144 -0.28 -7.32 5.19
CA GLY A 144 -1.27 -6.29 4.98
C GLY A 144 -2.71 -6.75 5.02
N PHE A 145 -3.58 -5.76 5.24
CA PHE A 145 -5.02 -5.89 5.12
C PHE A 145 -5.52 -5.05 3.96
N LEU A 146 -6.52 -5.56 3.25
CA LEU A 146 -7.32 -4.83 2.27
C LEU A 146 -8.73 -4.69 2.83
N SER A 147 -9.29 -3.48 2.78
CA SER A 147 -10.62 -3.17 3.30
C SER A 147 -11.29 -2.06 2.48
N HIS A 148 -12.61 -2.02 2.46
CA HIS A 148 -13.39 -0.85 2.04
C HIS A 148 -13.40 0.27 3.09
N TYR A 149 -12.94 -0.02 4.30
CA TYR A 149 -12.96 0.92 5.42
C TYR A 149 -11.57 1.50 5.71
N PRO A 150 -11.45 2.82 5.92
CA PRO A 150 -10.18 3.48 6.21
C PRO A 150 -9.79 3.41 7.72
N TYR A 151 -9.92 2.25 8.36
CA TYR A 151 -9.57 2.05 9.79
C TYR A 151 -8.06 1.81 9.98
N PHE A 152 -7.25 2.78 9.56
CA PHE A 152 -5.80 2.65 9.51
C PHE A 152 -5.18 2.33 10.88
N TYR A 153 -5.64 3.01 11.95
CA TYR A 153 -5.10 2.77 13.28
C TYR A 153 -5.43 1.37 13.78
N ALA A 154 -6.68 0.93 13.60
CA ALA A 154 -7.11 -0.43 13.94
C ALA A 154 -6.25 -1.48 13.23
N PHE A 155 -6.05 -1.32 11.93
CA PHE A 155 -5.27 -2.25 11.13
C PHE A 155 -3.78 -2.23 11.48
N ASP A 156 -3.20 -1.09 11.88
CA ASP A 156 -1.83 -1.06 12.41
C ASP A 156 -1.71 -1.91 13.68
N VAL A 157 -2.64 -1.73 14.63
CA VAL A 157 -2.67 -2.52 15.87
C VAL A 157 -2.81 -4.01 15.57
N PHE A 158 -3.71 -4.40 14.66
CA PHE A 158 -3.95 -5.80 14.29
C PHE A 158 -2.73 -6.42 13.59
N LEU A 159 -2.11 -5.72 12.63
CA LEU A 159 -0.91 -6.21 11.93
C LEU A 159 0.29 -6.34 12.87
N ARG A 160 0.48 -5.41 13.80
CA ARG A 160 1.53 -5.51 14.82
C ARG A 160 1.25 -6.66 15.78
N CYS A 161 0.00 -6.91 16.16
CA CYS A 161 -0.37 -8.06 16.97
C CYS A 161 0.03 -9.37 16.25
N LEU A 162 -0.38 -9.53 15.00
CA LEU A 162 0.00 -10.65 14.14
C LEU A 162 1.53 -10.83 14.10
N TRP A 163 2.27 -9.76 13.80
CA TRP A 163 3.73 -9.80 13.71
C TRP A 163 4.41 -10.27 15.00
N HIS A 164 3.92 -9.91 16.18
CA HIS A 164 4.52 -10.32 17.45
C HIS A 164 4.12 -11.74 17.88
N VAL A 165 2.94 -12.20 17.49
CA VAL A 165 2.37 -13.50 17.89
C VAL A 165 2.88 -14.64 16.99
N ILE A 166 2.99 -14.40 15.67
CA ILE A 166 3.39 -15.42 14.69
C ILE A 166 4.74 -16.07 15.04
N PRO A 167 5.84 -15.32 15.32
CA PRO A 167 7.15 -15.93 15.58
C PRO A 167 7.20 -16.68 16.91
N LYS A 168 6.40 -16.25 17.88
CA LYS A 168 6.37 -16.84 19.23
C LYS A 168 5.48 -18.08 19.30
N LYS A 169 4.70 -18.38 18.24
CA LYS A 169 3.74 -19.49 18.17
C LYS A 169 2.77 -19.51 19.36
N LEU A 170 2.43 -18.34 19.92
CA LEU A 170 1.53 -18.24 21.08
C LEU A 170 0.08 -18.58 20.67
N ILE A 171 -0.32 -18.15 19.49
CA ILE A 171 -1.62 -18.40 18.87
C ILE A 171 -1.35 -18.72 17.40
N ARG A 172 -2.11 -19.65 16.81
CA ARG A 172 -1.97 -19.96 15.38
C ARG A 172 -2.47 -18.77 14.57
N LEU A 173 -1.83 -18.52 13.43
CA LEU A 173 -2.18 -17.40 12.55
C LEU A 173 -3.66 -17.47 12.14
N GLU A 174 -4.12 -18.69 11.84
CA GLU A 174 -5.46 -18.99 11.38
C GLU A 174 -6.51 -18.57 12.42
N ASP A 175 -6.29 -18.87 13.69
CA ASP A 175 -7.24 -18.53 14.77
C ASP A 175 -7.40 -17.01 14.90
N LEU A 176 -6.28 -16.27 14.78
CA LEU A 176 -6.31 -14.81 14.86
C LEU A 176 -6.93 -14.17 13.61
N LEU A 177 -6.69 -14.75 12.43
CA LEU A 177 -7.35 -14.31 11.20
C LEU A 177 -8.85 -14.59 11.23
N MET A 178 -9.28 -15.76 11.71
CA MET A 178 -10.70 -16.07 11.90
C MET A 178 -11.36 -15.04 12.80
N HIS A 179 -10.71 -14.69 13.91
CA HIS A 179 -11.21 -13.67 14.81
C HIS A 179 -11.39 -12.31 14.11
N TYR A 180 -10.37 -11.83 13.39
CA TYR A 180 -10.45 -10.53 12.71
C TYR A 180 -11.46 -10.48 11.56
N PHE A 181 -11.71 -11.60 10.90
CA PHE A 181 -12.59 -11.66 9.73
C PHE A 181 -14.06 -11.92 10.10
N TYR A 182 -14.32 -12.73 11.12
CA TYR A 182 -15.68 -13.20 11.43
C TYR A 182 -16.21 -12.68 12.76
N ASP A 183 -15.36 -12.51 13.77
CA ASP A 183 -15.83 -12.10 15.10
C ASP A 183 -15.91 -10.57 15.23
N ILE A 184 -15.16 -9.82 14.41
CA ILE A 184 -15.19 -8.35 14.38
C ILE A 184 -16.02 -7.88 13.18
N PRO A 185 -17.32 -7.56 13.37
CA PRO A 185 -18.14 -7.04 12.29
C PRO A 185 -17.72 -5.62 11.90
N ALA A 186 -17.97 -5.22 10.65
CA ALA A 186 -17.91 -3.81 10.33
C ALA A 186 -18.97 -3.06 11.13
N PRO A 187 -18.64 -1.87 11.70
CA PRO A 187 -19.60 -1.13 12.47
C PRO A 187 -20.76 -0.70 11.57
N LEU A 188 -21.99 -0.96 12.00
CA LEU A 188 -23.19 -0.43 11.34
C LEU A 188 -23.25 1.09 11.54
N PRO A 189 -23.95 1.83 10.65
CA PRO A 189 -24.21 3.25 10.84
C PRO A 189 -24.72 3.54 12.27
N ARG A 190 -24.14 4.56 12.93
CA ARG A 190 -24.45 4.98 14.31
C ARG A 190 -24.05 4.00 15.43
N LYS A 191 -23.48 2.82 15.11
CA LYS A 191 -22.87 1.93 16.11
C LYS A 191 -21.37 2.18 16.22
N LYS A 192 -20.86 2.03 17.44
CA LYS A 192 -19.43 2.08 17.74
C LYS A 192 -19.03 0.76 18.39
N ILE A 193 -17.94 0.18 17.93
CA ILE A 193 -17.35 -1.05 18.47
C ILE A 193 -16.02 -0.65 19.10
N ALA A 194 -15.92 -0.79 20.42
CA ALA A 194 -14.66 -0.66 21.12
C ALA A 194 -14.04 -2.05 21.28
N TYR A 195 -12.82 -2.21 20.79
CA TYR A 195 -12.10 -3.47 20.81
C TYR A 195 -10.83 -3.28 21.65
N ASP A 196 -10.69 -4.07 22.71
CA ASP A 196 -9.65 -3.93 23.73
C ASP A 196 -8.62 -5.06 23.59
N LEU A 197 -7.37 -4.70 23.26
CA LEU A 197 -6.21 -5.60 23.25
C LEU A 197 -5.30 -5.33 24.47
N GLY A 198 -5.90 -5.08 25.63
CA GLY A 198 -5.20 -4.81 26.89
C GLY A 198 -4.67 -3.38 26.95
N LYS A 199 -3.41 -3.18 26.52
CA LYS A 199 -2.80 -1.83 26.55
C LYS A 199 -3.23 -0.94 25.38
N MET A 200 -3.80 -1.54 24.34
CA MET A 200 -4.24 -0.85 23.13
C MET A 200 -5.75 -0.96 23.00
N LYS A 201 -6.42 0.17 22.84
CA LYS A 201 -7.87 0.24 22.58
C LYS A 201 -8.09 0.76 21.17
N VAL A 202 -8.96 0.07 20.43
CA VAL A 202 -9.34 0.40 19.06
C VAL A 202 -10.82 0.75 19.05
N LEU A 203 -11.20 1.85 18.41
CA LEU A 203 -12.58 2.25 18.24
C LEU A 203 -12.93 2.17 16.76
N LEU A 204 -13.87 1.30 16.40
CA LEU A 204 -14.42 1.20 15.05
C LEU A 204 -15.79 1.88 15.04
N ALA A 205 -15.97 2.88 14.19
CA ALA A 205 -17.24 3.59 14.06
C ALA A 205 -17.52 3.89 12.58
N CYS A 206 -18.75 3.61 12.17
CA CYS A 206 -19.21 4.01 10.84
C CYS A 206 -19.52 5.51 10.87
N ARG A 207 -18.94 6.25 9.91
CA ARG A 207 -19.14 7.70 9.79
C ARG A 207 -20.37 7.98 8.95
N ASN A 208 -21.06 9.05 9.29
CA ASN A 208 -22.01 9.65 8.37
C ASN A 208 -21.23 10.39 7.27
N GLU A 209 -21.79 10.44 6.07
CA GLU A 209 -21.17 11.15 4.95
C GLU A 209 -21.13 12.67 5.12
N PHE A 210 -21.91 13.19 6.07
CA PHE A 210 -21.96 14.59 6.47
C PHE A 210 -21.08 14.90 7.70
N ASP A 211 -20.45 13.88 8.29
CA ASP A 211 -19.51 14.10 9.40
C ASP A 211 -18.19 14.65 8.86
N VAL A 212 -17.59 15.59 9.60
CA VAL A 212 -16.25 16.09 9.29
C VAL A 212 -15.27 14.91 9.27
N PRO A 213 -14.42 14.77 8.24
CA PRO A 213 -13.47 13.67 8.18
C PRO A 213 -12.48 13.72 9.35
N ILE A 214 -12.58 12.78 10.28
CA ILE A 214 -11.55 12.56 11.31
C ILE A 214 -10.40 11.79 10.66
N MET A 215 -9.20 12.35 10.55
CA MET A 215 -8.10 11.56 9.98
C MET A 215 -7.43 10.72 11.08
N GLU A 216 -7.41 9.39 10.93
CA GLU A 216 -6.64 8.49 11.82
C GLU A 216 -5.13 8.50 11.53
N LEU A 217 -4.74 9.20 10.47
CA LEU A 217 -3.35 9.34 10.03
C LEU A 217 -2.71 10.56 10.70
N PRO A 218 -1.38 10.57 10.92
CA PRO A 218 -0.69 11.64 11.62
C PRO A 218 -0.74 12.95 10.82
N ILE A 219 -1.73 13.79 11.14
CA ILE A 219 -1.93 15.11 10.50
C ILE A 219 -0.76 16.04 10.82
N GLU A 220 -0.33 16.01 12.07
CA GLU A 220 0.68 16.90 12.63
C GLU A 220 2.02 16.78 11.90
N THR A 221 2.44 15.55 11.55
CA THR A 221 3.69 15.34 10.83
C THR A 221 3.64 15.94 9.43
N THR A 222 2.47 15.91 8.78
CA THR A 222 2.29 16.50 7.46
C THR A 222 2.40 18.02 7.50
N PHE A 223 1.71 18.68 8.44
CA PHE A 223 1.79 20.13 8.59
C PHE A 223 3.16 20.61 9.06
N ALA A 224 3.89 19.80 9.84
CA ALA A 224 5.26 20.11 10.23
C ALA A 224 6.25 20.04 9.05
N GLN A 225 5.98 19.20 8.05
CA GLN A 225 6.86 19.01 6.88
C GLN A 225 6.61 20.02 5.74
N LEU A 226 5.46 20.69 5.71
CA LEU A 226 5.07 21.60 4.63
C LEU A 226 5.02 23.05 5.09
N SER A 227 5.57 23.97 4.30
CA SER A 227 5.41 25.40 4.54
C SER A 227 3.96 25.84 4.28
N LYS A 228 3.56 26.93 4.94
CA LYS A 228 2.22 27.54 4.78
C LYS A 228 1.91 27.84 3.30
N ASP A 229 2.87 28.39 2.56
CA ASP A 229 2.72 28.70 1.13
C ASP A 229 2.45 27.45 0.29
N ARG A 230 3.12 26.34 0.60
CA ARG A 230 2.90 25.06 -0.11
C ARG A 230 1.51 24.52 0.17
N ILE A 231 1.05 24.60 1.42
CA ILE A 231 -0.30 24.18 1.81
C ILE A 231 -1.35 25.00 1.04
N CYS A 232 -1.23 26.33 1.02
CA CYS A 232 -2.13 27.20 0.27
C CYS A 232 -2.11 26.90 -1.23
N MET A 233 -0.92 26.67 -1.80
CA MET A 233 -0.78 26.30 -3.22
C MET A 233 -1.46 24.95 -3.51
N ILE A 234 -1.28 23.94 -2.67
CA ILE A 234 -1.91 22.63 -2.85
C ILE A 234 -3.44 22.76 -2.80
N ILE A 235 -3.99 23.47 -1.82
CA ILE A 235 -5.43 23.71 -1.72
C ILE A 235 -5.95 24.46 -2.95
N LYS A 236 -5.23 25.50 -3.39
CA LYS A 236 -5.58 26.24 -4.63
C LYS A 236 -5.62 25.31 -5.84
N LEU A 237 -4.60 24.46 -6.01
CA LEU A 237 -4.56 23.50 -7.11
C LEU A 237 -5.71 22.49 -7.02
N LEU A 238 -6.09 22.05 -5.82
CA LEU A 238 -7.21 21.12 -5.64
C LEU A 238 -8.54 21.79 -6.02
N LEU A 239 -8.79 23.01 -5.57
CA LEU A 239 -10.02 23.75 -5.88
C LEU A 239 -10.13 24.11 -7.37
N LEU A 240 -8.99 24.24 -8.06
CA LEU A 240 -8.93 24.45 -9.51
C LEU A 240 -8.91 23.13 -10.30
N GLU A 241 -9.12 22.00 -9.64
CA GLU A 241 -9.08 20.65 -10.23
C GLU A 241 -7.81 20.37 -11.04
N GLN A 242 -6.67 20.93 -10.59
CA GLN A 242 -5.39 20.80 -11.26
C GLN A 242 -4.69 19.50 -10.90
N ARG A 243 -3.71 19.15 -11.73
CA ARG A 243 -2.83 18.01 -11.52
C ARG A 243 -1.74 18.31 -10.45
N ILE A 244 -1.94 17.83 -9.21
CA ILE A 244 -1.01 17.83 -8.03
C ILE A 244 -0.24 16.53 -7.72
N ALA A 245 1.09 16.54 -7.84
CA ALA A 245 1.90 15.35 -7.59
C ALA A 245 2.75 15.53 -6.34
N PHE A 246 2.66 14.57 -5.44
CA PHE A 246 3.44 14.56 -4.22
C PHE A 246 4.72 13.74 -4.43
N VAL A 247 5.86 14.29 -4.02
CA VAL A 247 7.15 13.62 -4.04
C VAL A 247 7.68 13.58 -2.63
N CYS A 248 7.95 12.37 -2.13
CA CYS A 248 8.50 12.17 -0.80
C CYS A 248 9.59 11.10 -0.84
N THR A 249 10.64 11.31 -0.06
CA THR A 249 11.70 10.32 0.17
C THR A 249 11.16 9.10 0.91
N LEU A 250 10.23 9.33 1.85
CA LEU A 250 9.61 8.33 2.71
C LEU A 250 8.21 7.96 2.19
N VAL A 251 8.10 6.78 1.58
CA VAL A 251 6.87 6.32 0.91
C VAL A 251 5.64 6.34 1.83
N HIS A 252 5.81 5.98 3.11
CA HIS A 252 4.70 5.89 4.06
C HIS A 252 4.01 7.22 4.43
N GLU A 253 4.61 8.37 4.11
CA GLU A 253 3.98 9.68 4.36
C GLU A 253 3.00 10.06 3.25
N LEU A 254 3.15 9.48 2.04
CA LEU A 254 2.41 9.96 0.87
C LEU A 254 0.89 9.76 1.00
N THR A 255 0.45 8.59 1.46
CA THR A 255 -0.98 8.31 1.63
C THR A 255 -1.63 9.21 2.69
N PRO A 256 -1.06 9.35 3.91
CA PRO A 256 -1.49 10.37 4.88
C PRO A 256 -1.62 11.77 4.30
N VAL A 257 -0.60 12.26 3.61
CA VAL A 257 -0.59 13.60 3.03
C VAL A 257 -1.70 13.74 1.98
N CYS A 258 -1.87 12.75 1.10
CA CYS A 258 -2.89 12.81 0.06
C CYS A 258 -4.31 12.74 0.63
N GLU A 259 -4.56 11.85 1.59
CA GLU A 259 -5.87 11.74 2.26
C GLU A 259 -6.20 13.01 3.05
N LEU A 260 -5.20 13.63 3.69
CA LEU A 260 -5.37 14.91 4.37
C LEU A 260 -5.91 15.97 3.43
N PHE A 261 -5.19 16.22 2.33
CA PHE A 261 -5.56 17.26 1.40
C PHE A 261 -6.90 16.97 0.69
N ALA A 262 -7.20 15.69 0.42
CA ALA A 262 -8.52 15.29 -0.05
C ALA A 262 -9.62 15.55 1.00
N SER A 263 -9.33 15.35 2.29
CA SER A 263 -10.28 15.60 3.37
C SER A 263 -10.56 17.09 3.61
N LEU A 264 -9.58 17.96 3.35
CA LEU A 264 -9.72 19.41 3.44
C LEU A 264 -10.68 20.00 2.40
N LEU A 265 -11.06 19.22 1.38
CA LEU A 265 -12.08 19.62 0.41
C LEU A 265 -13.49 19.57 0.98
N PHE A 266 -13.71 18.90 2.12
CA PHE A 266 -15.04 18.78 2.73
C PHE A 266 -15.77 20.14 2.79
N PRO A 267 -17.04 20.22 2.33
CA PRO A 267 -17.92 19.11 1.93
C PRO A 267 -17.76 18.66 0.46
N LEU A 268 -16.89 19.29 -0.32
CA LEU A 268 -16.57 18.87 -1.69
C LEU A 268 -15.79 17.54 -1.68
N ARG A 269 -15.88 16.81 -2.79
CA ARG A 269 -15.18 15.53 -2.98
C ARG A 269 -14.30 15.63 -4.21
N TRP A 270 -13.08 15.11 -4.10
CA TRP A 270 -12.22 14.92 -5.27
C TRP A 270 -12.81 13.83 -6.17
N ARG A 271 -13.21 14.20 -7.39
CA ARG A 271 -13.87 13.30 -8.36
C ARG A 271 -12.92 12.67 -9.37
N HIS A 272 -11.67 13.13 -9.41
CA HIS A 272 -10.66 12.65 -10.36
C HIS A 272 -9.86 11.48 -9.78
N LEU A 273 -8.98 10.91 -10.61
CA LEU A 273 -8.14 9.79 -10.20
C LEU A 273 -7.33 10.15 -8.94
N PHE A 274 -7.43 9.29 -7.93
CA PHE A 274 -6.71 9.41 -6.68
C PHE A 274 -5.84 8.17 -6.48
N ILE A 275 -4.52 8.35 -6.60
CA ILE A 275 -3.53 7.28 -6.40
C ILE A 275 -2.37 7.85 -5.57
N PRO A 276 -2.41 7.70 -4.23
CA PRO A 276 -1.38 8.23 -3.36
C PRO A 276 -0.01 7.56 -3.54
N LEU A 277 -0.02 6.27 -3.91
CA LEU A 277 1.19 5.48 -4.09
C LEU A 277 1.27 4.90 -5.50
N VAL A 278 2.20 5.45 -6.27
CA VAL A 278 2.45 5.05 -7.66
C VAL A 278 3.69 4.15 -7.73
N CYS A 279 3.53 2.96 -8.31
CA CYS A 279 4.66 2.08 -8.64
C CYS A 279 5.35 2.53 -9.93
N LYS A 280 6.65 2.23 -10.10
CA LYS A 280 7.43 2.67 -11.29
C LYS A 280 6.78 2.34 -12.64
N PRO A 281 6.27 1.11 -12.90
CA PRO A 281 5.64 0.81 -14.18
C PRO A 281 4.41 1.66 -14.45
N MET A 282 3.61 1.93 -13.40
CA MET A 282 2.45 2.80 -13.50
C MET A 282 2.88 4.25 -13.76
N ALA A 283 3.91 4.75 -13.07
CA ALA A 283 4.47 6.07 -13.37
C ALA A 283 4.91 6.20 -14.85
N ASN A 284 5.54 5.16 -15.41
CA ASN A 284 5.95 5.17 -16.82
C ASN A 284 4.75 5.15 -17.77
N ALA A 285 3.75 4.30 -17.53
CA ALA A 285 2.54 4.24 -18.36
C ALA A 285 1.76 5.57 -18.32
N LEU A 286 1.68 6.17 -17.13
CA LEU A 286 1.08 7.48 -16.93
C LEU A 286 1.84 8.58 -17.70
N ASN A 287 3.18 8.51 -17.78
CA ASN A 287 3.98 9.43 -18.59
C ASN A 287 3.79 9.22 -20.11
N ASN A 288 3.69 7.97 -20.58
CA ASN A 288 3.61 7.67 -22.02
C ASN A 288 2.26 8.09 -22.62
N GLY A 289 1.18 8.06 -21.84
CA GLY A 289 -0.11 8.65 -22.25
C GLY A 289 -0.08 10.18 -22.40
N VAL A 290 0.91 10.86 -21.81
CA VAL A 290 1.11 12.31 -21.95
C VAL A 290 1.79 12.65 -23.28
N TYR A 291 2.77 11.86 -23.72
CA TYR A 291 3.42 12.07 -25.03
C TYR A 291 2.46 11.82 -26.20
N ARG A 292 1.57 10.83 -26.10
CA ARG A 292 0.58 10.53 -27.14
C ARG A 292 -0.53 11.59 -27.27
N ALA A 293 -0.75 12.40 -26.24
CA ALA A 293 -1.71 13.51 -26.29
C ALA A 293 -1.07 14.84 -26.71
N GLN A 294 0.27 14.92 -26.80
CA GLN A 294 1.01 16.09 -27.26
C GLN A 294 1.67 15.90 -28.63
N VAL A 295 1.73 14.67 -29.13
CA VAL A 295 2.07 14.38 -30.52
C VAL A 295 0.80 13.85 -31.17
N GLY A 296 -0.02 14.79 -31.67
CA GLY A 296 -1.03 14.45 -32.65
C GLY A 296 -0.31 14.01 -33.93
N ASP A 297 -0.69 12.83 -34.39
CA ASP A 297 -0.64 12.35 -35.76
C ASP A 297 0.61 12.69 -36.57
N GLU A 298 1.60 11.80 -36.53
CA GLU A 298 2.25 11.33 -37.75
C GLU A 298 2.37 9.81 -37.63
N GLU A 299 1.68 9.14 -38.56
CA GLU A 299 1.81 7.71 -38.84
C GLU A 299 3.28 7.36 -39.03
N ASP A 300 3.70 6.22 -38.48
CA ASP A 300 4.50 5.28 -39.24
C ASP A 300 4.35 3.90 -38.61
N ALA A 301 3.80 3.02 -39.44
CA ALA A 301 3.88 1.59 -39.29
C ALA A 301 5.36 1.17 -39.39
N ASP A 302 5.79 0.28 -38.50
CA ASP A 302 6.37 -1.01 -38.90
C ASP A 302 7.00 -1.70 -37.68
N ASP A 303 7.14 -3.01 -37.85
CA ASP A 303 7.85 -3.99 -37.02
C ASP A 303 7.08 -4.56 -35.83
N ALA A 304 6.12 -5.41 -36.21
CA ALA A 304 5.98 -6.72 -35.59
C ALA A 304 7.29 -7.52 -35.72
N ASP A 305 7.60 -8.29 -34.68
CA ASP A 305 8.42 -9.52 -34.60
C ASP A 305 9.13 -9.54 -33.24
N GLU A 306 9.35 -10.64 -32.52
CA GLU A 306 8.92 -12.03 -32.59
C GLU A 306 9.28 -12.62 -31.19
N ASP A 307 8.81 -13.84 -30.96
CA ASP A 307 9.33 -14.85 -30.01
C ASP A 307 8.63 -15.06 -28.66
N GLU A 308 7.62 -15.93 -28.75
CA GLU A 308 7.40 -17.07 -27.85
C GLU A 308 8.59 -18.05 -27.89
N ASP A 309 9.16 -18.38 -26.73
CA ASP A 309 9.56 -19.74 -26.29
C ASP A 309 10.07 -19.71 -24.82
#